data_AF-A0A963LV27-F1
#
_entry.id   AF-A0A963LV27-F1
#
_cell.length_a   1.000
_cell.length_b   1.000
_cell.length_c   1.000
_cell.angle_alpha   90.00
_cell.angle_beta   90.00
_cell.angle_gamma   90.00
#
_symmetry.space_group_name_H-M   'P 1'
#
loop_
_entity.id
_entity.type
_entity.pdbx_description
1 polymer ?
#
loop_
_entity_poly.entity_id
_entity_poly.type
_entity_poly.pdbx_seq_one_letter_code
_entity_poly.pdbx_strand_id
1 'polypeptide(L)'
;HGYVREWGIEQIVRDARVAMIYEGTNEIQAIDLLVRKVLVDGGQDMLALLDGLQADVPDAADTQAQTHARIDTLRGLTTGIVQAAPGDPALPYRVADDYLRACALVLLDWAWHRIDAGLDASAPGTGARWQAPALALRQWVLPEFEMRAGIIGRQCEAVTG
;
A
#
# COMPACT_ATOMS: atom_id res chain seq x y z
N HIS A 1 -23.43 -19.13 11.26
CA HIS A 1 -22.87 -19.37 12.61
C HIS A 1 -21.59 -18.58 12.83
N GLY A 2 -21.66 -17.25 12.96
CA GLY A 2 -20.49 -16.37 13.19
C GLY A 2 -20.69 -15.32 14.29
N TYR A 3 -21.84 -15.37 14.97
CA TYR A 3 -22.23 -14.46 16.06
C TYR A 3 -22.40 -15.21 17.39
N VAL A 4 -22.17 -16.52 17.39
CA VAL A 4 -22.29 -17.40 18.57
C VAL A 4 -20.87 -17.65 19.10
N ARG A 5 -20.66 -17.34 20.38
CA ARG A 5 -19.34 -17.36 21.04
C ARG A 5 -18.58 -18.69 20.94
N GLU A 6 -19.29 -19.77 20.69
CA GLU A 6 -18.76 -21.13 20.66
C GLU A 6 -17.77 -21.37 19.51
N TRP A 7 -17.76 -20.52 18.47
CA TRP A 7 -16.91 -20.68 17.28
C TRP A 7 -15.72 -19.70 17.23
N GLY A 8 -15.58 -18.79 18.20
CA GLY A 8 -14.38 -17.96 18.41
C GLY A 8 -14.12 -16.85 17.37
N ILE A 9 -14.87 -16.77 16.27
CA ILE A 9 -14.71 -15.73 15.23
C ILE A 9 -14.96 -14.33 15.80
N GLU A 10 -15.91 -14.18 16.73
CA GLU A 10 -16.18 -12.90 17.37
C GLU A 10 -15.08 -12.48 18.36
N GLN A 11 -14.28 -13.44 18.84
CA GLN A 11 -13.08 -13.16 19.62
C GLN A 11 -11.96 -12.62 18.70
N ILE A 12 -11.71 -13.25 17.55
CA ILE A 12 -10.72 -12.77 16.55
C ILE A 12 -11.05 -11.34 16.10
N VAL A 13 -12.32 -11.04 15.81
CA VAL A 13 -12.75 -9.68 15.41
C VAL A 13 -12.56 -8.66 16.54
N ARG A 14 -12.75 -9.06 17.80
CA ARG A 14 -12.59 -8.18 18.96
C ARG A 14 -11.12 -7.90 19.24
N ASP A 15 -10.28 -8.93 19.14
CA ASP A 15 -8.84 -8.84 19.36
C ASP A 15 -8.18 -8.02 18.24
N ALA A 16 -8.59 -8.20 16.98
CA ALA A 16 -8.12 -7.40 15.85
C ALA A 16 -8.55 -5.92 15.92
N ARG A 17 -9.67 -5.60 16.58
CA ARG A 17 -10.16 -4.21 16.71
C ARG A 17 -9.22 -3.35 17.55
N VAL A 18 -8.59 -3.93 18.58
CA VAL A 18 -7.69 -3.21 19.49
C VAL A 18 -6.42 -2.75 18.78
N ALA A 19 -5.95 -3.51 17.78
CA ALA A 19 -4.75 -3.18 17.00
C ALA A 19 -4.86 -1.84 16.25
N MET A 20 -6.07 -1.39 15.90
CA MET A 20 -6.30 -0.12 15.20
C MET A 20 -6.37 1.11 16.13
N ILE A 21 -6.24 0.93 17.44
CA ILE A 21 -6.49 1.97 18.45
C ILE A 21 -5.30 2.13 19.40
N TYR A 22 -4.66 1.04 19.83
CA TYR A 22 -3.82 1.04 21.03
C TYR A 22 -2.40 1.64 20.83
N GLU A 23 -1.87 1.63 19.60
CA GLU A 23 -0.52 2.15 19.30
C GLU A 23 -0.56 3.35 18.35
N GLY A 24 -1.62 4.16 18.46
CA GLY A 24 -1.98 5.20 17.50
C GLY A 24 -3.12 4.73 16.61
N THR A 25 -4.11 5.59 16.38
CA THR A 25 -5.17 5.25 15.42
C THR A 25 -4.56 5.10 14.02
N ASN A 26 -5.21 4.33 13.14
CA ASN A 26 -4.76 4.17 11.74
C ASN A 26 -4.45 5.54 11.07
N GLU A 27 -5.25 6.56 11.37
CA GLU A 27 -5.03 7.94 10.89
C GLU A 27 -3.79 8.61 11.50
N ILE A 28 -3.50 8.40 12.79
CA ILE A 28 -2.29 8.96 13.41
C ILE A 28 -1.03 8.31 12.84
N GLN A 29 -1.07 7.00 12.57
CA GLN A 29 0.03 6.29 11.90
C GLN A 29 0.23 6.79 10.46
N ALA A 30 -0.87 7.01 9.74
CA ALA A 30 -0.82 7.57 8.40
C ALA A 30 -0.23 9.00 8.39
N ILE A 31 -0.63 9.83 9.34
CA ILE A 31 -0.10 11.18 9.52
C ILE A 31 1.38 11.14 9.93
N ASP A 32 1.79 10.24 10.83
CA ASP A 32 3.20 10.10 11.19
C ASP A 32 4.05 9.75 9.97
N LEU A 33 3.62 8.74 9.20
CA LEU A 33 4.29 8.38 7.94
C LEU A 33 4.41 9.59 7.02
N LEU A 34 3.30 10.20 6.62
CA LEU A 34 3.33 11.21 5.57
C LEU A 34 3.97 12.52 6.06
N VAL A 35 3.55 13.02 7.22
CA VAL A 35 3.97 14.34 7.70
C VAL A 35 5.35 14.30 8.34
N ARG A 36 5.68 13.25 9.11
CA ARG A 36 6.92 13.20 9.91
C ARG A 36 8.03 12.36 9.28
N LYS A 37 7.71 11.41 8.40
CA LYS A 37 8.72 10.59 7.71
C LYS A 37 8.95 11.01 6.26
N VAL A 38 7.89 11.30 5.51
CA VAL A 38 8.00 11.60 4.08
C VAL A 38 8.20 13.10 3.81
N LEU A 39 7.45 13.99 4.44
CA LEU A 39 7.57 15.42 4.12
C LEU A 39 8.81 16.09 4.70
N VAL A 40 9.37 15.55 5.79
CA VAL A 40 10.48 16.17 6.53
C VAL A 40 11.75 16.29 5.69
N ASP A 41 12.01 15.32 4.81
CA ASP A 41 13.16 15.30 3.91
C ASP A 41 12.78 15.60 2.45
N GLY A 42 11.54 16.03 2.20
CA GLY A 42 11.03 16.24 0.85
C GLY A 42 10.82 14.94 0.06
N GLY A 43 10.63 13.82 0.74
CA GLY A 43 10.31 12.51 0.17
C GLY A 43 11.52 11.70 -0.28
N GLN A 44 12.74 12.13 0.01
CA GLN A 44 13.97 11.52 -0.52
C GLN A 44 14.11 10.06 -0.07
N ASP A 45 13.93 9.77 1.23
CA ASP A 45 14.02 8.43 1.79
C ASP A 45 12.95 7.51 1.21
N MET A 46 11.73 8.02 1.01
CA MET A 46 10.65 7.26 0.37
C MET A 46 10.96 6.99 -1.09
N LEU A 47 11.46 7.97 -1.85
CA LEU A 47 11.85 7.76 -3.24
C LEU A 47 12.99 6.75 -3.35
N ALA A 48 13.98 6.80 -2.46
CA ALA A 48 15.06 5.83 -2.40
C ALA A 48 14.55 4.41 -2.09
N LEU A 49 13.58 4.27 -1.17
CA LEU A 49 12.91 2.99 -0.91
C LEU A 49 12.23 2.47 -2.19
N LEU A 50 11.45 3.31 -2.87
CA LEU A 50 10.75 2.94 -4.10
C LEU A 50 11.70 2.56 -5.23
N ASP A 51 12.86 3.24 -5.35
CA ASP A 51 13.92 2.85 -6.29
C ASP A 51 14.49 1.47 -5.97
N GLY A 52 14.70 1.18 -4.68
CA GLY A 52 15.10 -0.15 -4.22
C GLY A 52 14.07 -1.23 -4.55
N LEU A 53 12.78 -0.95 -4.33
CA LEU A 53 11.70 -1.88 -4.69
C LEU A 53 11.67 -2.13 -6.19
N GLN A 54 11.79 -1.09 -7.01
CA GLN A 54 11.79 -1.18 -8.47
C GLN A 54 12.94 -2.04 -8.99
N ALA A 55 14.14 -1.86 -8.43
CA ALA A 55 15.32 -2.65 -8.80
C ALA A 55 15.23 -4.12 -8.34
N ASP A 56 14.44 -4.41 -7.30
CA ASP A 56 14.31 -5.72 -6.69
C ASP A 56 13.10 -6.52 -7.22
N VAL A 57 12.26 -5.94 -8.08
CA VAL A 57 11.18 -6.70 -8.75
C VAL A 57 11.82 -7.80 -9.61
N PRO A 58 11.58 -9.09 -9.32
CA PRO A 58 12.19 -10.17 -10.09
C PRO A 58 11.75 -10.15 -11.55
N ASP A 59 12.66 -10.53 -12.46
CA ASP A 59 12.38 -10.80 -13.87
C ASP A 59 11.56 -12.08 -14.01
N ALA A 60 10.30 -12.02 -13.57
CA ALA A 60 9.38 -13.13 -13.58
C ALA A 60 7.96 -12.61 -13.86
N ALA A 61 7.49 -12.88 -15.08
CA ALA A 61 6.10 -12.84 -15.55
C ALA A 61 5.49 -11.51 -16.02
N ASP A 62 4.41 -11.66 -16.81
CA ASP A 62 3.58 -10.64 -17.50
C ASP A 62 3.13 -9.45 -16.64
N THR A 63 3.28 -9.51 -15.31
CA THR A 63 2.82 -8.49 -14.37
C THR A 63 3.92 -7.51 -13.91
N GLN A 64 5.19 -7.72 -14.26
CA GLN A 64 6.31 -6.85 -13.87
C GLN A 64 6.08 -5.39 -14.29
N ALA A 65 5.62 -5.18 -15.52
CA ALA A 65 5.35 -3.83 -16.04
C ALA A 65 4.27 -3.09 -15.23
N GLN A 66 3.21 -3.79 -14.80
CA GLN A 66 2.14 -3.21 -13.98
C GLN A 66 2.64 -2.88 -12.57
N THR A 67 3.51 -3.70 -12.00
CA THR A 67 4.14 -3.45 -10.70
C THR A 67 5.06 -2.23 -10.76
N HIS A 68 5.92 -2.12 -11.79
CA HIS A 68 6.72 -0.91 -12.02
C HIS A 68 5.84 0.33 -12.19
N ALA A 69 4.77 0.23 -13.00
CA ALA A 69 3.84 1.35 -13.19
C ALA A 69 3.16 1.79 -11.88
N ARG A 70 2.83 0.86 -10.98
CA ARG A 70 2.31 1.18 -9.64
C ARG A 70 3.35 1.86 -8.76
N ILE A 71 4.59 1.39 -8.77
CA ILE A 71 5.69 2.02 -8.04
C ILE A 71 5.90 3.45 -8.56
N ASP A 72 5.99 3.63 -9.88
CA ASP A 72 6.14 4.93 -10.53
C ASP A 72 4.96 5.86 -10.22
N THR A 73 3.74 5.33 -10.16
CA THR A 73 2.56 6.11 -9.74
C THR A 73 2.73 6.61 -8.31
N LEU A 74 3.15 5.75 -7.37
CA LEU A 74 3.38 6.16 -5.98
C LEU A 74 4.55 7.16 -5.85
N ARG A 75 5.60 7.04 -6.68
CA ARG A 75 6.67 8.05 -6.80
C ARG A 75 6.12 9.40 -7.24
N GLY A 76 5.28 9.39 -8.27
CA GLY A 76 4.58 10.57 -8.78
C GLY A 76 3.70 11.23 -7.72
N LEU A 77 2.91 10.44 -6.99
CA LEU A 77 2.07 10.94 -5.89
C LEU A 77 2.91 11.54 -4.76
N THR A 78 4.01 10.87 -4.37
CA THR A 78 4.92 11.37 -3.33
C THR A 78 5.49 12.73 -3.72
N THR A 79 6.00 12.85 -4.94
CA THR A 79 6.52 14.12 -5.48
C THR A 79 5.42 15.18 -5.54
N GLY A 80 4.22 14.82 -6.01
CA GLY A 80 3.07 15.71 -6.12
C GLY A 80 2.62 16.26 -4.76
N ILE A 81 2.56 15.42 -3.73
CA ILE A 81 2.23 15.85 -2.36
C ILE A 81 3.30 16.81 -1.84
N VAL A 82 4.59 16.48 -2.01
CA VAL A 82 5.71 17.33 -1.57
C VAL A 82 5.63 18.72 -2.23
N GLN A 83 5.29 18.78 -3.52
CA GLN A 83 5.18 20.04 -4.26
C GLN A 83 3.93 20.85 -3.89
N ALA A 84 2.81 20.19 -3.61
CA ALA A 84 1.55 20.85 -3.31
C ALA A 84 1.43 21.26 -1.83
N ALA A 85 2.08 20.55 -0.90
CA ALA A 85 1.97 20.79 0.55
C ALA A 85 2.26 22.24 1.00
N PRO A 86 3.21 23.00 0.41
CA PRO A 86 3.41 24.41 0.75
C PRO A 86 2.22 25.31 0.40
N GLY A 87 1.40 24.93 -0.58
CA GLY A 87 0.22 25.69 -1.02
C GLY A 87 -1.05 25.42 -0.20
N ASP A 88 -1.15 24.24 0.42
CA ASP A 88 -2.24 23.90 1.36
C ASP A 88 -1.66 23.07 2.54
N PRO A 89 -1.42 23.68 3.70
CA PRO A 89 -0.91 22.97 4.88
C PRO A 89 -1.83 21.85 5.39
N ALA A 90 -3.11 21.84 5.03
CA ALA A 90 -4.05 20.78 5.40
C ALA A 90 -4.00 19.59 4.43
N LEU A 91 -3.41 19.74 3.23
CA LEU A 91 -3.33 18.69 2.22
C LEU A 91 -2.71 17.39 2.76
N PRO A 92 -1.52 17.40 3.41
CA PRO A 92 -0.89 16.16 3.86
C PRO A 92 -1.75 15.37 4.84
N TYR A 93 -2.46 16.06 5.74
CA TYR A 93 -3.35 15.40 6.70
C TYR A 93 -4.57 14.78 6.02
N ARG A 94 -5.10 15.46 4.99
CA ARG A 94 -6.28 14.99 4.24
C ARG A 94 -6.01 13.73 3.44
N VAL A 95 -4.80 13.59 2.89
CA VAL A 95 -4.42 12.46 2.02
C VAL A 95 -3.66 11.36 2.74
N ALA A 96 -3.37 11.52 4.03
CA ALA A 96 -2.53 10.60 4.80
C ALA A 96 -3.02 9.15 4.75
N ASP A 97 -4.31 8.91 5.03
CA ASP A 97 -4.89 7.55 5.03
C ASP A 97 -4.78 6.87 3.66
N ASP A 98 -5.17 7.59 2.61
CA ASP A 98 -5.08 7.10 1.23
C ASP A 98 -3.63 6.79 0.84
N TYR A 99 -2.69 7.64 1.25
CA TYR A 99 -1.27 7.47 0.98
C TYR A 99 -0.70 6.25 1.70
N LEU A 100 -1.00 6.07 3.00
CA LEU A 100 -0.59 4.88 3.76
C LEU A 100 -1.13 3.60 3.09
N ARG A 101 -2.40 3.62 2.66
CA ARG A 101 -3.01 2.48 1.97
C ARG A 101 -2.35 2.22 0.62
N ALA A 102 -2.04 3.26 -0.15
CA ALA A 102 -1.33 3.13 -1.42
C ALA A 102 0.06 2.50 -1.23
N CYS A 103 0.82 2.95 -0.21
CA CYS A 103 2.10 2.33 0.17
C CYS A 103 1.95 0.84 0.49
N ALA A 104 0.94 0.48 1.30
CA ALA A 104 0.69 -0.91 1.67
C ALA A 104 0.38 -1.79 0.44
N LEU A 105 -0.41 -1.28 -0.51
CA LEU A 105 -0.75 -2.01 -1.73
C LEU A 105 0.48 -2.23 -2.63
N VAL A 106 1.35 -1.22 -2.77
CA VAL A 106 2.63 -1.36 -3.52
C VAL A 106 3.54 -2.38 -2.86
N LEU A 107 3.69 -2.33 -1.53
CA LEU A 107 4.51 -3.29 -0.79
C LEU A 107 3.96 -4.72 -0.88
N LEU A 108 2.64 -4.89 -0.85
CA LEU A 108 2.01 -6.21 -1.02
C LEU A 108 2.22 -6.76 -2.43
N ASP A 109 2.07 -5.93 -3.46
CA ASP A 109 2.32 -6.32 -4.86
C ASP A 109 3.77 -6.78 -5.05
N TRP A 110 4.73 -5.98 -4.56
CA TRP A 110 6.16 -6.32 -4.56
C TRP A 110 6.45 -7.62 -3.79
N ALA A 111 5.88 -7.78 -2.58
CA ALA A 111 6.09 -8.98 -1.77
C ALA A 111 5.57 -10.24 -2.46
N TRP A 112 4.41 -10.17 -3.13
CA TRP A 112 3.88 -11.29 -3.91
C TRP A 112 4.76 -11.62 -5.11
N HIS A 113 5.35 -10.62 -5.78
CA HIS A 113 6.34 -10.85 -6.82
C HIS A 113 7.56 -11.63 -6.30
N ARG A 114 8.06 -11.30 -5.10
CA ARG A 114 9.15 -12.04 -4.47
C ARG A 114 8.77 -13.46 -4.07
N ILE A 115 7.55 -13.64 -3.56
CA ILE A 115 7.03 -14.97 -3.22
C ILE A 115 6.98 -15.81 -4.50
N ASP A 116 6.34 -15.31 -5.56
CA ASP A 116 6.14 -16.02 -6.82
C ASP A 116 7.49 -16.44 -7.44
N ALA A 117 8.50 -15.56 -7.43
CA ALA A 117 9.84 -15.87 -7.91
C ALA A 117 10.55 -16.97 -7.09
N GLY A 118 10.17 -17.15 -5.83
CA GLY A 118 10.71 -18.20 -4.95
C GLY A 118 9.92 -19.50 -4.93
N LEU A 119 8.81 -19.61 -5.66
CA LEU A 119 7.96 -20.80 -5.65
C LEU A 119 8.55 -21.93 -6.51
N ASP A 120 8.57 -23.13 -5.94
CA ASP A 120 8.69 -24.36 -6.72
C ASP A 120 7.31 -24.76 -7.25
N ALA A 121 7.11 -24.59 -8.56
CA ALA A 121 5.86 -24.94 -9.25
C ALA A 121 5.53 -26.44 -9.19
N SER A 122 6.52 -27.29 -8.93
CA SER A 122 6.34 -28.74 -8.80
C SER A 122 5.98 -29.19 -7.38
N ALA A 123 6.13 -28.32 -6.38
CA ALA A 123 5.86 -28.66 -4.99
C ALA A 123 4.34 -28.87 -4.73
N PRO A 124 3.96 -29.91 -3.96
CA PRO A 124 2.56 -30.17 -3.66
C PRO A 124 1.89 -28.99 -2.94
N GLY A 125 0.72 -28.57 -3.43
CA GLY A 125 -0.08 -27.53 -2.81
C GLY A 125 0.32 -26.08 -3.15
N THR A 126 1.34 -25.86 -3.98
CA THR A 126 1.77 -24.53 -4.41
C THR A 126 0.61 -23.69 -4.99
N GLY A 127 -0.24 -24.31 -5.81
CA GLY A 127 -1.39 -23.63 -6.40
C GLY A 127 -2.39 -23.11 -5.36
N ALA A 128 -2.85 -23.98 -4.46
CA ALA A 128 -3.85 -23.62 -3.46
C ALA A 128 -3.31 -22.67 -2.38
N ARG A 129 -2.05 -22.84 -1.97
CA ARG A 129 -1.45 -22.08 -0.87
C ARG A 129 -0.95 -20.69 -1.30
N TRP A 130 -0.42 -20.56 -2.51
CA TRP A 130 0.30 -19.35 -2.93
C TRP A 130 -0.34 -18.69 -4.15
N GLN A 131 -0.54 -19.45 -5.23
CA GLN A 131 -1.02 -18.86 -6.50
C GLN A 131 -2.47 -18.36 -6.40
N ALA A 132 -3.36 -19.10 -5.76
CA ALA A 132 -4.75 -18.70 -5.60
C ALA A 132 -4.91 -17.42 -4.74
N PRO A 133 -4.26 -17.28 -3.57
CA PRO A 133 -4.25 -16.02 -2.83
C PRO A 133 -3.60 -14.85 -3.58
N ALA A 134 -2.49 -15.09 -4.29
CA ALA A 134 -1.85 -14.05 -5.11
C ALA A 134 -2.80 -13.53 -6.20
N LEU A 135 -3.52 -14.43 -6.87
CA LEU A 135 -4.53 -14.07 -7.86
C LEU A 135 -5.69 -13.30 -7.24
N ALA A 136 -6.18 -13.71 -6.07
CA ALA A 136 -7.24 -13.01 -5.35
C ALA A 136 -6.84 -11.59 -4.95
N LEU A 137 -5.60 -11.40 -4.45
CA LEU A 137 -5.07 -10.07 -4.15
C LEU A 137 -5.03 -9.20 -5.42
N ARG A 138 -4.52 -9.74 -6.53
CA ARG A 138 -4.44 -9.02 -7.81
C ARG A 138 -5.79 -8.65 -8.38
N GLN A 139 -6.80 -9.50 -8.23
CA GLN A 139 -8.12 -9.27 -8.81
C GLN A 139 -9.04 -8.42 -7.94
N TRP A 140 -8.96 -8.55 -6.61
CA TRP A 140 -9.97 -7.98 -5.71
C TRP A 140 -9.45 -6.88 -4.81
N VAL A 141 -8.15 -6.86 -4.52
CA VAL A 141 -7.56 -5.91 -3.56
C VAL A 141 -6.75 -4.84 -4.29
N LEU A 142 -5.84 -5.23 -5.18
CA LEU A 142 -4.96 -4.29 -5.89
C LEU A 142 -5.67 -3.21 -6.72
N PRO A 143 -6.86 -3.44 -7.31
CA PRO A 143 -7.59 -2.36 -7.98
C PRO A 143 -7.94 -1.17 -7.06
N GLU A 144 -7.96 -1.37 -5.74
CA GLU A 144 -8.13 -0.26 -4.78
C GLU A 144 -7.05 0.82 -4.96
N PHE A 145 -5.84 0.45 -5.41
CA PHE A 145 -4.73 1.38 -5.60
C PHE A 145 -5.10 2.54 -6.52
N GLU A 146 -5.78 2.26 -7.64
CA GLU A 146 -6.17 3.29 -8.62
C GLU A 146 -7.13 4.30 -8.01
N MET A 147 -8.07 3.82 -7.18
CA MET A 147 -8.99 4.69 -6.45
C MET A 147 -8.24 5.62 -5.49
N ARG A 148 -7.34 5.05 -4.66
CA ARG A 148 -6.53 5.82 -3.69
C ARG A 148 -5.63 6.84 -4.39
N ALA A 149 -4.91 6.39 -5.42
CA ALA A 149 -4.06 7.24 -6.25
C ALA A 149 -4.84 8.40 -6.87
N GLY A 150 -6.03 8.12 -7.40
CA GLY A 150 -6.90 9.15 -7.98
C GLY A 150 -7.41 10.15 -6.95
N ILE A 151 -7.70 9.73 -5.70
CA ILE A 151 -8.08 10.65 -4.62
C ILE A 151 -6.92 11.60 -4.32
N ILE A 152 -5.72 11.07 -4.08
CA ILE A 152 -4.52 11.84 -3.76
C ILE A 152 -4.20 12.82 -4.89
N GLY A 153 -4.16 12.34 -6.14
CA GLY A 153 -3.85 13.15 -7.32
C GLY A 153 -4.77 14.36 -7.45
N ARG A 154 -6.09 14.16 -7.34
CA ARG A 154 -7.07 15.25 -7.38
C ARG A 154 -6.88 16.29 -6.26
N GLN A 155 -6.49 15.85 -5.06
CA GLN A 155 -6.22 16.78 -3.97
C GLN A 155 -4.97 17.63 -4.23
N CYS A 156 -3.92 17.04 -4.80
CA CYS A 156 -2.72 17.78 -5.20
C CYS A 156 -3.02 18.77 -6.34
N GLU A 157 -3.73 18.32 -7.38
CA GLU A 157 -4.13 19.16 -8.52
C GLU A 157 -4.93 20.38 -8.09
N ALA A 158 -5.86 20.21 -7.13
CA ALA A 158 -6.69 21.29 -6.60
C ALA A 158 -5.90 22.40 -5.86
N VAL A 159 -4.65 22.14 -5.49
CA VAL A 159 -3.75 23.13 -4.86
C VAL A 159 -2.86 23.82 -5.90
N THR A 160 -2.50 23.11 -6.96
CA THR A 160 -1.57 23.59 -8.00
C THR A 160 -2.25 24.27 -9.19
N GLY A 161 -3.56 24.08 -9.37
CA GLY A 161 -4.37 24.70 -10.42
C GLY A 161 -4.99 26.02 -10.00
#